data_AF-A0A953EGT1-F1
#
_entry.id   AF-A0A953EGT1-F1
#
_cell.length_a   1.000
_cell.length_b   1.000
_cell.length_c   1.000
_cell.angle_alpha   90.00
_cell.angle_beta   90.00
_cell.angle_gamma   90.00
#
_symmetry.space_group_name_H-M   'P 1'
#
loop_
_entity.id
_entity.type
_entity.pdbx_description
1 polymer ?
#
loop_
_entity_poly.entity_id
_entity_poly.type
_entity_poly.pdbx_seq_one_letter_code
_entity_poly.pdbx_strand_id
1 'polypeptide(L)'
;MMTAPDHNRLVGIFLMVHGGMQALILLLLSFVYGLMGLAMMASGGGDGGPIAVGLIFIVMVVILLCVAAVFCGSQILGGYKLLKQKPNARTWGIIGSIVAVLSFPLGTAVGVYAMWFLFGDMGKQFYLRPGMPYSTPRSRDFDYQQQPPPPNSWQ
;
A
#
# COMPACT_ATOMS: atom_id res chain seq x y z
N MET A 1 -21.77 -5.99 12.84
CA MET A 1 -20.97 -4.90 12.23
C MET A 1 -19.49 -5.25 12.43
N MET A 2 -18.64 -5.12 11.41
CA MET A 2 -17.19 -5.36 11.54
C MET A 2 -16.56 -4.29 12.43
N THR A 3 -15.58 -4.68 13.25
CA THR A 3 -14.88 -3.78 14.18
C THR A 3 -13.66 -3.11 13.52
N ALA A 4 -13.08 -2.07 14.13
CA ALA A 4 -11.88 -1.41 13.61
C ALA A 4 -10.68 -2.38 13.45
N PRO A 5 -10.41 -3.30 14.41
CA PRO A 5 -9.41 -4.35 14.22
C PRO A 5 -9.68 -5.26 13.01
N ASP A 6 -10.95 -5.59 12.74
CA ASP A 6 -11.32 -6.44 11.60
C ASP A 6 -11.02 -5.73 10.27
N HIS A 7 -11.44 -4.47 10.15
CA HIS A 7 -11.13 -3.66 8.97
C HIS A 7 -9.62 -3.48 8.78
N ASN A 8 -8.88 -3.20 9.86
CA ASN A 8 -7.42 -3.09 9.79
C ASN A 8 -6.78 -4.39 9.29
N ARG A 9 -7.22 -5.54 9.81
CA ARG A 9 -6.73 -6.85 9.37
C ARG A 9 -7.05 -7.11 7.90
N LEU A 10 -8.26 -6.76 7.46
CA LEU A 10 -8.68 -6.93 6.07
C LEU A 10 -7.84 -6.08 5.11
N VAL A 11 -7.65 -4.79 5.44
CA VAL A 11 -6.78 -3.87 4.68
C VAL A 11 -5.35 -4.41 4.61
N GLY A 12 -4.83 -4.90 5.73
CA GLY A 12 -3.49 -5.48 5.79
C GLY A 12 -3.33 -6.69 4.88
N ILE A 13 -4.31 -7.60 4.86
CA ILE A 13 -4.33 -8.77 3.97
C ILE A 13 -4.43 -8.33 2.51
N PHE A 14 -5.33 -7.41 2.18
CA PHE A 14 -5.52 -6.96 0.80
C PHE A 14 -4.26 -6.31 0.21
N LEU A 15 -3.57 -5.47 0.98
CA LEU A 15 -2.29 -4.88 0.56
C LEU A 15 -1.20 -5.94 0.38
N MET A 16 -1.12 -6.93 1.28
CA MET A 16 -0.17 -8.03 1.14
C MET A 16 -0.45 -8.92 -0.08
N VAL A 17 -1.71 -9.29 -0.29
CA VAL A 17 -2.11 -10.17 -1.40
C VAL A 17 -1.91 -9.46 -2.73
N HIS A 18 -2.36 -8.21 -2.86
CA HIS A 18 -2.18 -7.45 -4.09
C HIS A 18 -0.69 -7.18 -4.39
N GLY A 19 0.06 -6.69 -3.40
CA GLY A 19 1.50 -6.45 -3.54
C GLY A 19 2.30 -7.73 -3.81
N GLY A 20 1.91 -8.85 -3.19
CA GLY A 20 2.53 -10.17 -3.40
C GLY A 20 2.25 -10.72 -4.79
N MET A 21 1.01 -10.65 -5.26
CA MET A 21 0.64 -11.04 -6.63
C MET A 21 1.39 -10.20 -7.66
N GLN A 22 1.46 -8.88 -7.46
CA GLN A 22 2.20 -7.97 -8.33
C GLN A 22 3.71 -8.27 -8.33
N ALA A 23 4.29 -8.56 -7.17
CA ALA A 23 5.69 -8.96 -7.06
C ALA A 23 5.99 -10.26 -7.82
N LEU A 24 5.13 -11.27 -7.69
CA LEU A 24 5.29 -12.54 -8.40
C LEU A 24 5.27 -12.35 -9.92
N ILE A 25 4.33 -11.54 -10.43
CA ILE A 25 4.24 -11.24 -11.87
C ILE A 25 5.52 -10.52 -12.34
N LEU A 26 5.94 -9.46 -11.65
CA LEU A 26 7.15 -8.70 -12.03
C LEU A 26 8.43 -9.54 -11.93
N LEU A 27 8.52 -10.43 -10.95
CA LEU A 27 9.66 -11.33 -10.76
C LEU A 27 9.69 -12.40 -11.86
N LEU A 28 8.54 -12.95 -12.25
CA LEU A 28 8.44 -13.86 -13.39
C LEU A 28 8.86 -13.17 -14.70
N LEU A 29 8.37 -11.95 -14.94
CA LEU A 29 8.78 -11.16 -16.11
C LEU A 29 10.29 -10.90 -16.10
N SER A 30 10.83 -10.49 -14.95
CA SER A 30 12.27 -10.25 -14.76
C SER A 30 13.09 -11.51 -15.05
N PHE A 31 12.60 -12.67 -14.62
CA PHE A 31 13.23 -13.95 -14.89
C PHE A 31 13.25 -14.28 -16.39
N VAL A 32 12.12 -14.12 -17.09
CA VAL A 32 12.03 -14.35 -18.54
C VAL A 32 12.95 -13.40 -19.32
N TYR A 33 12.91 -12.10 -19.03
CA TYR A 33 13.79 -11.13 -19.68
C TYR A 33 15.28 -11.37 -19.36
N GLY A 34 15.59 -11.81 -18.13
CA GLY A 34 16.93 -12.17 -17.74
C GLY A 34 17.46 -13.37 -18.54
N LEU A 35 16.63 -14.41 -18.70
CA LEU A 35 16.98 -15.56 -19.54
C LEU A 35 17.18 -15.16 -21.01
N MET A 36 16.31 -14.32 -21.57
CA MET A 36 16.47 -13.84 -22.94
C MET A 36 17.75 -12.99 -23.11
N GLY A 37 18.04 -12.11 -22.15
CA GLY A 37 19.26 -11.31 -22.16
C GLY A 37 20.52 -12.16 -22.13
N LEU A 38 20.58 -13.14 -21.22
CA LEU A 38 21.69 -14.09 -21.12
C LEU A 38 21.84 -14.94 -22.38
N ALA A 39 20.73 -15.44 -22.95
CA ALA A 39 20.76 -16.25 -24.16
C ALA A 39 21.28 -15.47 -25.38
N MET A 40 20.88 -14.20 -25.54
CA MET A 40 21.37 -13.32 -26.62
C MET A 40 22.85 -12.99 -26.48
N MET A 41 23.35 -12.83 -25.25
CA MET A 41 24.79 -12.63 -25.02
C MET A 41 25.59 -13.91 -25.30
N ALA A 42 25.04 -15.07 -24.98
CA ALA A 42 25.68 -16.37 -25.20
C ALA A 42 25.71 -16.79 -26.68
N SER A 43 24.82 -16.26 -27.52
CA SER A 43 24.75 -16.56 -28.95
C SER A 43 25.65 -15.65 -29.82
N GLY A 44 26.35 -14.69 -29.23
CA GLY A 44 27.22 -13.74 -29.92
C GLY A 44 28.47 -14.40 -30.52
N GLY A 45 28.36 -14.91 -31.74
CA GLY A 45 29.50 -15.30 -32.58
C GLY A 45 30.10 -14.08 -33.27
N GLY A 46 31.22 -13.57 -32.75
CA GLY A 46 32.11 -12.58 -33.40
C GLY A 46 31.57 -11.14 -33.56
N ASP A 47 30.29 -10.99 -33.88
CA ASP A 47 29.64 -9.70 -34.10
C ASP A 47 29.04 -9.16 -32.78
N GLY A 48 29.26 -7.89 -32.48
CA GLY A 48 28.80 -7.25 -31.23
C GLY A 48 27.29 -7.00 -31.13
N GLY A 49 26.52 -7.25 -32.20
CA GLY A 49 25.07 -7.00 -32.27
C GLY A 49 24.24 -7.77 -31.22
N PRO A 50 24.34 -9.11 -31.15
CA PRO A 50 23.61 -9.92 -30.17
C PRO A 50 23.93 -9.55 -28.71
N ILE A 51 25.18 -9.19 -28.43
CA ILE A 51 25.63 -8.76 -27.10
C ILE A 51 24.94 -7.44 -26.70
N ALA A 52 24.86 -6.47 -27.62
CA ALA A 52 24.18 -5.20 -27.35
C ALA A 52 22.69 -5.39 -27.04
N VAL A 53 22.00 -6.25 -27.80
CA VAL A 53 20.59 -6.59 -27.54
C VAL A 53 20.41 -7.28 -26.19
N GLY A 54 21.32 -8.20 -25.85
CA GLY A 54 21.31 -8.87 -24.53
C GLY A 54 21.45 -7.89 -23.37
N LEU A 55 22.34 -6.89 -23.48
CA LEU A 55 22.49 -5.84 -22.47
C LEU A 55 21.21 -5.02 -22.26
N ILE A 56 20.47 -4.71 -23.33
CA ILE A 56 19.17 -3.99 -23.22
C ILE A 56 18.20 -4.79 -22.34
N PHE A 57 18.11 -6.10 -22.54
CA PHE A 57 17.26 -6.96 -21.71
C PHE A 57 17.70 -6.97 -20.23
N ILE A 58 19.00 -7.01 -19.96
CA ILE A 58 19.52 -6.93 -18.59
C ILE A 58 19.17 -5.58 -17.93
N VAL A 59 19.31 -4.47 -18.67
CA VAL A 59 18.91 -3.14 -18.18
C VAL A 59 17.41 -3.12 -17.87
N MET A 60 16.56 -3.70 -18.73
CA MET A 60 15.13 -3.82 -18.47
C MET A 60 14.83 -4.63 -17.20
N VAL A 61 15.56 -5.71 -16.95
CA VAL A 61 15.42 -6.48 -15.69
C VAL A 61 15.73 -5.61 -14.48
N VAL A 62 16.82 -4.84 -14.51
CA VAL A 62 17.17 -3.93 -13.39
C VAL A 62 16.07 -2.91 -13.15
N ILE A 63 15.53 -2.30 -14.21
CA ILE A 63 14.42 -1.34 -14.11
C ILE A 63 13.18 -2.01 -13.51
N LEU A 64 12.81 -3.21 -13.97
CA LEU A 64 11.66 -3.95 -13.44
C LEU A 64 11.83 -4.28 -11.96
N LEU A 65 13.03 -4.68 -11.52
CA LEU A 65 13.30 -4.94 -10.11
C LEU A 65 13.23 -3.68 -9.26
N CYS A 66 13.71 -2.54 -9.76
CA CYS A 66 13.56 -1.25 -9.09
C CYS A 66 12.08 -0.85 -8.95
N VAL A 67 11.30 -1.00 -10.01
CA VAL A 67 9.85 -0.76 -9.99
C VAL A 67 9.16 -1.69 -8.99
N ALA A 68 9.48 -2.99 -9.01
CA ALA A 68 8.93 -3.97 -8.08
C ALA A 68 9.26 -3.61 -6.62
N ALA A 69 10.50 -3.17 -6.34
CA ALA A 69 10.90 -2.81 -4.98
C ALA A 69 10.08 -1.62 -4.44
N VAL A 70 9.83 -0.60 -5.26
CA VAL A 70 9.05 0.58 -4.86
C VAL A 70 7.56 0.23 -4.75
N PHE A 71 6.98 -0.38 -5.79
CA PHE A 71 5.54 -0.59 -5.88
C PHE A 71 5.07 -1.74 -4.99
N CYS A 72 5.75 -2.89 -5.03
CA CYS A 72 5.36 -4.04 -4.23
C CYS A 72 5.87 -3.90 -2.79
N GLY A 73 7.08 -3.37 -2.61
CA GLY A 73 7.67 -3.22 -1.28
C GLY A 73 6.85 -2.30 -0.37
N SER A 74 6.36 -1.17 -0.87
CA SER A 74 5.51 -0.26 -0.10
C SER A 74 4.19 -0.90 0.34
N GLN A 75 3.56 -1.69 -0.54
CA GLN A 75 2.31 -2.40 -0.24
C GLN A 75 2.50 -3.53 0.77
N ILE A 76 3.52 -4.39 0.56
CA ILE A 76 3.83 -5.50 1.46
C ILE A 76 4.22 -4.98 2.84
N LEU A 77 5.05 -3.93 2.90
CA LEU A 77 5.48 -3.33 4.16
C LEU A 77 4.32 -2.63 4.88
N GLY A 78 3.44 -1.96 4.14
CA GLY A 78 2.18 -1.41 4.64
C GLY A 78 1.30 -2.50 5.23
N GLY A 79 0.99 -3.53 4.46
CA GLY A 79 0.18 -4.67 4.90
C GLY A 79 0.74 -5.35 6.15
N TYR A 80 2.04 -5.65 6.16
CA TYR A 80 2.72 -6.24 7.31
C TYR A 80 2.61 -5.41 8.59
N LYS A 81 2.86 -4.10 8.48
CA LYS A 81 2.79 -3.21 9.64
C LYS A 81 1.36 -3.05 10.16
N LEU A 82 0.37 -2.98 9.26
CA LEU A 82 -1.06 -2.97 9.63
C LEU A 82 -1.45 -4.24 10.38
N LEU A 83 -1.07 -5.41 9.87
CA LEU A 83 -1.35 -6.71 10.50
C LEU A 83 -0.73 -6.84 11.89
N LYS A 84 0.49 -6.33 12.08
CA LYS A 84 1.18 -6.33 13.38
C LYS A 84 0.91 -5.09 14.24
N GLN A 85 -0.01 -4.21 13.83
CA GLN A 85 -0.41 -3.00 14.55
C GLN A 85 0.78 -2.16 15.06
N LYS A 86 1.81 -2.01 14.22
CA LYS A 86 3.03 -1.26 14.59
C LYS A 86 2.74 0.26 14.69
N PRO A 87 3.55 1.04 15.44
CA PRO A 87 3.30 2.48 15.63
C PRO A 87 3.24 3.28 14.31
N ASN A 88 3.99 2.85 13.29
CA ASN A 88 4.00 3.48 11.96
C ASN A 88 3.06 2.77 10.96
N ALA A 89 2.16 1.89 11.41
CA ALA A 89 1.34 1.09 10.52
C ALA A 89 0.41 1.91 9.64
N ARG A 90 -0.23 2.94 10.22
CA ARG A 90 -1.14 3.82 9.47
C ARG A 90 -0.45 4.52 8.31
N THR A 91 0.73 5.11 8.55
CA THR A 91 1.48 5.85 7.52
C THR A 91 1.88 4.93 6.36
N TRP A 92 2.45 3.76 6.68
CA TRP A 92 2.83 2.78 5.65
C TRP A 92 1.63 2.17 4.93
N GLY A 93 0.52 1.98 5.64
CA GLY A 93 -0.76 1.58 5.04
C GLY A 93 -1.26 2.60 4.02
N ILE A 94 -1.21 3.90 4.34
CA ILE A 94 -1.60 4.97 3.40
C ILE A 94 -0.69 4.99 2.18
N ILE A 95 0.64 4.93 2.37
CA ILE A 95 1.61 4.90 1.26
C ILE A 95 1.32 3.70 0.34
N GLY A 96 1.18 2.50 0.92
CA GLY A 96 0.84 1.29 0.16
C GLY A 96 -0.50 1.41 -0.56
N SER A 97 -1.48 2.09 0.04
CA SER A 97 -2.80 2.30 -0.59
C SER A 97 -2.72 3.24 -1.80
N ILE A 98 -1.95 4.32 -1.73
CA ILE A 98 -1.77 5.25 -2.85
C ILE A 98 -1.11 4.53 -4.03
N VAL A 99 -0.08 3.75 -3.74
CA VAL A 99 0.61 2.93 -4.74
C VAL A 99 -0.34 1.89 -5.35
N ALA A 100 -1.18 1.25 -4.54
CA ALA A 100 -2.17 0.28 -5.02
C ALA A 100 -3.18 0.92 -5.99
N VAL A 101 -3.62 2.16 -5.76
CA VAL A 101 -4.60 2.83 -6.64
C VAL A 101 -4.11 3.02 -8.08
N LEU A 102 -2.79 3.08 -8.29
CA LEU A 102 -2.19 3.17 -9.63
C LEU A 102 -2.40 1.91 -10.49
N SER A 103 -2.85 0.80 -9.90
CA SER A 103 -3.14 -0.45 -10.58
C SER A 103 -4.65 -0.66 -10.70
N PHE A 104 -5.22 -0.45 -11.89
CA PHE A 104 -6.66 -0.59 -12.15
C PHE A 104 -7.01 -1.97 -12.75
N PRO A 105 -8.12 -2.62 -12.36
CA PRO A 105 -9.12 -2.19 -11.38
C PRO A 105 -8.87 -2.69 -9.94
N LEU A 106 -8.14 -3.79 -9.77
CA LEU A 106 -8.02 -4.48 -8.48
C LEU A 106 -7.27 -3.64 -7.43
N GLY A 107 -6.15 -3.03 -7.80
CA GLY A 107 -5.37 -2.19 -6.89
C GLY A 107 -6.14 -0.94 -6.47
N THR A 108 -6.93 -0.35 -7.38
CA THR A 108 -7.85 0.75 -7.06
C THR A 108 -8.89 0.34 -6.02
N ALA A 109 -9.53 -0.83 -6.16
CA ALA A 109 -10.48 -1.31 -5.15
C ALA A 109 -9.81 -1.50 -3.77
N VAL A 110 -8.64 -2.14 -3.74
CA VAL A 110 -7.87 -2.34 -2.50
C VAL A 110 -7.45 -1.01 -1.88
N GLY A 111 -6.88 -0.10 -2.67
CA GLY A 111 -6.37 1.18 -2.21
C GLY A 111 -7.47 2.12 -1.74
N VAL A 112 -8.60 2.19 -2.43
CA VAL A 112 -9.76 3.00 -2.01
C VAL A 112 -10.35 2.46 -0.71
N TYR A 113 -10.53 1.14 -0.58
CA TYR A 113 -11.02 0.53 0.66
C TYR A 113 -10.07 0.82 1.85
N ALA A 114 -8.77 0.68 1.62
CA ALA A 114 -7.74 0.97 2.60
C ALA A 114 -7.73 2.44 3.04
N MET A 115 -7.81 3.38 2.08
CA MET A 115 -7.88 4.81 2.39
C MET A 115 -9.17 5.18 3.11
N TRP A 116 -10.31 4.63 2.69
CA TRP A 116 -11.59 4.84 3.36
C TRP A 116 -11.49 4.47 4.85
N PHE A 117 -10.88 3.33 5.18
CA PHE A 117 -10.67 2.94 6.58
C PHE A 117 -9.63 3.82 7.29
N LEU A 118 -8.44 4.01 6.71
CA LEU A 118 -7.30 4.69 7.37
C LEU A 118 -7.50 6.21 7.54
N PHE A 119 -8.30 6.83 6.67
CA PHE A 119 -8.73 8.22 6.79
C PHE A 119 -10.07 8.39 7.50
N GLY A 120 -10.89 7.33 7.58
CA GLY A 120 -12.12 7.33 8.35
C GLY A 120 -11.89 7.50 9.85
N ASP A 121 -12.92 7.93 10.57
CA ASP A 121 -12.83 8.19 12.01
C ASP A 121 -12.51 6.93 12.80
N MET A 122 -12.99 5.77 12.31
CA MET A 122 -12.71 4.47 12.89
C MET A 122 -11.21 4.15 12.88
N GLY A 123 -10.53 4.33 11.75
CA GLY A 123 -9.09 4.13 11.63
C GLY A 123 -8.27 5.20 12.36
N LYS A 124 -8.71 6.47 12.34
CA LYS A 124 -8.07 7.55 13.12
C LYS A 124 -8.11 7.26 14.61
N GLN A 125 -9.25 6.85 15.15
CA GLN A 125 -9.37 6.52 16.58
C GLN A 125 -8.51 5.31 16.94
N PHE A 126 -8.55 4.26 16.10
CA PHE A 126 -7.75 3.05 16.31
C PHE A 126 -6.23 3.34 16.42
N TYR A 127 -5.70 4.26 15.61
CA TYR A 127 -4.27 4.54 15.58
C TYR A 127 -3.80 5.78 16.36
N LEU A 128 -4.62 6.84 16.42
CA LEU A 128 -4.23 8.13 17.00
C LEU A 128 -4.78 8.34 18.41
N ARG A 129 -5.82 7.61 18.80
CA ARG A 129 -6.51 7.77 20.10
C ARG A 129 -6.87 6.41 20.70
N PRO A 130 -5.90 5.51 20.92
CA PRO A 130 -6.17 4.19 21.47
C PRO A 130 -6.82 4.33 22.85
N GLY A 131 -7.96 3.63 23.05
CA GLY A 131 -8.69 3.59 24.33
C GLY A 131 -9.87 4.54 24.48
N MET A 132 -10.10 5.47 23.55
CA MET A 132 -11.35 6.26 23.56
C MET A 132 -12.51 5.49 22.90
N PRO A 133 -13.71 5.44 23.52
CA PRO A 133 -14.89 4.87 22.90
C PRO A 133 -15.19 5.53 21.55
N TYR A 134 -15.67 4.74 20.60
CA TYR A 134 -16.09 5.25 19.30
C TYR A 134 -17.24 6.24 19.46
N SER A 135 -16.91 7.52 19.49
CA SER A 135 -17.87 8.61 19.29
C SER A 135 -18.14 8.68 17.79
N THR A 136 -19.35 8.29 17.38
CA THR A 136 -19.81 8.58 16.02
C THR A 136 -19.68 10.08 15.76
N PRO A 137 -19.27 10.53 14.56
CA PRO A 137 -19.16 11.96 14.25
C PRO A 137 -20.44 12.73 14.58
N ARG A 138 -21.60 12.08 14.38
CA ARG A 138 -22.91 12.62 14.75
C ARG A 138 -22.96 13.08 16.21
N SER A 139 -22.34 12.40 17.17
CA SER A 139 -22.43 12.81 18.58
C SER A 139 -21.58 14.05 18.91
N ARG A 140 -20.40 14.23 18.28
CA ARG A 140 -19.56 15.40 18.57
C ARG A 140 -20.16 16.71 18.10
N ASP A 141 -20.77 16.74 16.92
CA ASP A 141 -21.35 17.97 16.39
C ASP A 141 -22.57 18.42 17.21
N PHE A 142 -23.31 17.47 17.79
CA PHE A 142 -24.37 17.78 18.76
C PHE A 142 -23.84 18.23 20.13
N ASP A 143 -22.74 17.64 20.61
CA ASP A 143 -22.19 17.98 21.94
C ASP A 143 -21.62 19.42 21.98
N TYR A 144 -20.99 19.91 20.90
CA TYR A 144 -20.53 21.31 20.84
C TYR A 144 -21.66 22.33 20.76
N GLN A 145 -22.81 21.96 20.20
CA GLN A 145 -23.96 22.87 20.09
C GLN A 145 -24.80 22.93 21.36
N GLN A 146 -24.62 21.99 22.31
CA GLN A 146 -25.47 21.85 23.49
C GLN A 146 -24.86 22.29 24.81
N GLN A 147 -23.60 22.74 24.85
CA GLN A 147 -23.08 23.40 26.06
C GLN A 147 -23.48 24.86 26.06
N PRO A 148 -24.51 25.27 26.83
CA PRO A 148 -24.77 26.69 27.02
C PRO A 148 -23.51 27.33 27.61
N PRO A 149 -23.18 28.57 27.19
CA PRO A 149 -22.06 29.32 27.75
C PRO A 149 -22.14 29.29 29.28
N PRO A 150 -21.00 29.11 29.99
CA PRO A 150 -21.02 29.03 31.45
C PRO A 150 -21.69 30.31 32.00
N PRO A 151 -22.46 30.23 33.09
CA PRO A 151 -23.32 31.34 33.57
C PRO A 151 -22.61 32.68 33.79
N ASN A 152 -21.28 32.67 33.87
CA ASN A 152 -20.41 33.83 34.08
C ASN A 152 -19.62 34.29 32.85
N SER A 153 -19.85 33.72 31.66
CA SER A 153 -19.16 34.14 30.42
C SER A 153 -19.74 35.40 29.76
N TRP A 154 -20.81 35.94 30.34
CA TRP A 154 -21.45 37.20 29.94
C TRP A 154 -21.06 38.38 30.85
N GLN A 155 -20.00 38.23 31.65
CA GLN A 155 -19.44 39.28 32.51
C GLN A 155 -18.14 39.84 31.93
#